data_AF-A0A959Y112-F1
#
_entry.id   AF-A0A959Y112-F1
#
_cell.length_a   1.000
_cell.length_b   1.000
_cell.length_c   1.000
_cell.angle_alpha   90.00
_cell.angle_beta   90.00
_cell.angle_gamma   90.00
#
_symmetry.space_group_name_H-M   'P 1'
#
loop_
_entity.id
_entity.type
_entity.pdbx_description
1 polymer ?
#
loop_
_entity_poly.entity_id
_entity_poly.type
_entity_poly.pdbx_seq_one_letter_code
_entity_poly.pdbx_strand_id
1 'polypeptide(L)'
;MTRLQCILLLLLLFVFSFKKTKAQEIPVNTEQQLENLVLATEEETEDDLFLQELEYFRKNPLNLNTADANELRRLRIITDLQIANLISYRSLLGNLLNIYELQAVPS
;
A
#
# COMPACT_ATOMS: atom_id res chain seq x y z
N MET A 1 -5.28 -63.34 -18.32
CA MET A 1 -4.40 -63.24 -17.13
C MET A 1 -3.32 -62.16 -17.29
N THR A 2 -2.71 -62.00 -18.47
CA THR A 2 -1.66 -60.98 -18.74
C THR A 2 -2.09 -59.53 -18.48
N ARG A 3 -3.30 -59.12 -18.88
CA ARG A 3 -3.81 -57.75 -18.69
C ARG A 3 -3.98 -57.36 -17.22
N LEU A 4 -4.46 -58.28 -16.37
CA LEU A 4 -4.63 -58.06 -14.93
C LEU A 4 -3.28 -57.90 -14.23
N GLN A 5 -2.28 -58.67 -14.67
CA GLN A 5 -0.92 -58.61 -14.14
C GLN A 5 -0.20 -57.31 -14.52
N CYS A 6 -0.43 -56.78 -15.73
CA CYS A 6 0.04 -55.46 -16.14
C CYS A 6 -0.60 -54.34 -15.30
N ILE A 7 -1.90 -54.42 -14.99
CA ILE A 7 -2.59 -53.43 -14.16
C ILE A 7 -2.04 -53.45 -12.73
N LEU A 8 -1.83 -54.65 -12.16
CA LEU A 8 -1.25 -54.80 -10.82
C LEU A 8 0.18 -54.24 -10.74
N LEU A 9 0.99 -54.47 -11.77
CA LEU A 9 2.35 -53.94 -11.88
C LEU A 9 2.38 -52.40 -11.96
N LEU A 10 1.46 -51.82 -12.73
CA LEU A 10 1.29 -50.36 -12.83
C LEU A 10 0.88 -49.72 -11.50
N LEU A 11 -0.03 -50.37 -10.77
CA LEU A 11 -0.48 -49.93 -9.45
C LEU A 11 0.67 -49.97 -8.43
N LEU A 12 1.51 -51.01 -8.47
CA LEU A 12 2.65 -51.16 -7.59
C LEU A 12 3.73 -50.09 -7.85
N LEU A 13 3.97 -49.74 -9.12
CA LEU A 13 4.90 -48.66 -9.50
C LEU A 13 4.42 -47.27 -9.06
N PHE A 14 3.09 -47.02 -9.10
CA PHE A 14 2.51 -45.76 -8.66
C PHE A 14 2.69 -45.53 -7.15
N VAL A 15 2.53 -46.57 -6.32
CA VAL A 15 2.72 -46.49 -4.86
C VAL A 15 4.18 -46.20 -4.46
N PHE A 16 5.15 -46.57 -5.28
CA PHE A 16 6.57 -46.27 -5.01
C PHE A 16 6.98 -44.83 -5.37
N SER A 17 6.10 -44.04 -6.01
CA SER A 17 6.41 -42.68 -6.46
C SER A 17 6.19 -41.59 -5.40
N PHE A 18 5.70 -41.94 -4.21
CA PHE A 18 5.58 -41.01 -3.09
C PHE A 18 6.95 -40.70 -2.47
N LYS A 19 7.67 -39.73 -3.06
CA LYS A 19 8.84 -39.10 -2.43
C LYS A 19 8.37 -38.28 -1.21
N LYS A 20 9.06 -38.39 -0.07
CA LYS A 20 8.84 -37.51 1.08
C LYS A 20 9.22 -36.09 0.68
N THR A 21 8.23 -35.21 0.50
CA THR A 21 8.47 -33.78 0.38
C THR A 21 8.97 -33.25 1.72
N LYS A 22 10.05 -32.49 1.71
CA LYS A 22 10.48 -31.72 2.87
C LYS A 22 9.86 -30.34 2.71
N ALA A 23 8.91 -29.99 3.57
CA ALA A 23 8.58 -28.59 3.78
C ALA A 23 9.82 -27.95 4.43
N GLN A 24 10.39 -26.92 3.82
CA GLN A 24 11.49 -26.18 4.43
C GLN A 24 10.95 -25.34 5.57
N GLU A 25 11.42 -25.59 6.79
CA GLU A 25 11.39 -24.58 7.85
C GLU A 25 12.52 -23.59 7.58
N ILE A 26 12.19 -22.30 7.65
CA ILE A 26 13.18 -21.23 7.59
C ILE A 26 14.06 -21.36 8.85
N PRO A 27 15.39 -21.45 8.73
CA PRO A 27 16.28 -21.51 9.88
C PRO A 27 16.10 -20.27 10.77
N VAL A 28 16.04 -20.47 12.10
CA VAL A 28 15.89 -19.40 13.10
C VAL A 28 16.93 -18.28 12.94
N ASN A 29 18.14 -18.62 12.48
CA ASN A 29 19.21 -17.65 12.26
C ASN A 29 18.87 -16.66 11.13
N THR A 30 18.21 -17.14 10.07
CA THR A 30 17.81 -16.29 8.93
C THR A 30 16.71 -15.31 9.32
N GLU A 31 15.78 -15.71 10.20
CA GLU A 31 14.76 -14.82 10.77
C GLU A 31 15.41 -13.70 11.59
N GLN A 32 16.33 -14.05 12.50
CA GLN A 32 17.05 -13.07 13.32
C GLN A 32 17.94 -12.14 12.48
N GLN A 33 18.56 -12.66 11.43
CA GLN A 33 19.33 -11.84 10.49
C GLN A 33 18.43 -10.87 9.71
N LEU A 34 17.24 -11.31 9.30
CA LEU A 34 16.26 -10.47 8.62
C LEU A 34 15.71 -9.38 9.55
N GLU A 35 15.41 -9.71 10.80
CA GLU A 35 14.95 -8.76 11.82
C GLU A 35 16.02 -7.70 12.12
N ASN A 36 17.28 -8.13 12.30
CA ASN A 36 18.41 -7.21 12.48
C ASN A 36 18.66 -6.30 11.27
N LEU A 37 18.42 -6.79 10.06
CA LEU A 37 18.50 -5.97 8.85
C LEU A 37 17.36 -4.95 8.82
N VAL A 38 16.12 -5.33 9.11
CA VAL A 38 14.99 -4.39 9.18
C VAL A 38 15.25 -3.29 10.20
N LEU A 39 15.69 -3.65 11.41
CA LEU A 39 16.06 -2.68 12.46
C LEU A 39 17.24 -1.78 12.05
N ALA A 40 18.23 -2.33 11.35
CA ALA A 40 19.36 -1.55 10.84
C ALA A 40 19.00 -0.67 9.63
N THR A 41 17.85 -0.92 9.00
CA THR A 41 17.32 -0.17 7.85
C THR A 41 16.12 0.70 8.24
N GLU A 42 15.84 0.91 9.55
CA GLU A 42 14.86 1.89 10.06
C GLU A 42 15.27 3.36 9.78
N GLU A 43 15.92 3.63 8.64
CA GLU A 43 15.84 4.94 8.01
C GLU A 43 14.48 4.98 7.31
N GLU A 44 13.47 5.55 7.98
CA GLU A 44 12.20 5.89 7.32
C GLU A 44 12.51 6.71 6.07
N THR A 45 12.29 6.11 4.90
CA THR A 45 12.56 6.81 3.65
C THR A 45 11.58 7.98 3.53
N GLU A 46 11.98 9.06 2.84
CA GLU A 46 11.09 10.22 2.63
C GLU A 46 9.74 9.81 2.01
N ASP A 47 9.77 8.77 1.17
CA ASP A 47 8.60 8.20 0.53
C ASP A 47 7.66 7.52 1.55
N ASP A 48 8.19 6.77 2.52
CA ASP A 48 7.39 6.12 3.57
C ASP A 48 6.70 7.16 4.46
N LEU A 49 7.42 8.22 4.84
CA LEU A 49 6.86 9.34 5.60
C LEU A 49 5.71 10.03 4.86
N PHE A 50 5.86 10.25 3.55
CA PHE A 50 4.81 10.83 2.73
C PHE A 50 3.58 9.91 2.64
N LEU A 51 3.78 8.60 2.44
CA LEU A 51 2.68 7.64 2.40
C LEU A 51 1.94 7.57 3.73
N GLN A 52 2.65 7.63 4.84
CA GLN A 52 2.05 7.65 6.17
C GLN A 52 1.23 8.92 6.41
N GLU A 53 1.69 10.07 5.93
CA GLU A 53 0.94 11.34 6.00
C GLU A 53 -0.33 11.29 5.12
N LEU A 54 -0.26 10.72 3.92
CA LEU A 54 -1.46 10.48 3.09
C LEU A 54 -2.45 9.53 3.75
N GLU A 55 -1.96 8.46 4.40
CA GLU A 55 -2.79 7.53 5.16
C GLU A 55 -3.46 8.20 6.37
N TYR A 56 -2.76 9.14 7.01
CA TYR A 56 -3.34 9.98 8.04
C TYR A 56 -4.48 10.84 7.49
N PHE A 57 -4.28 11.54 6.37
CA PHE A 57 -5.32 12.37 5.74
C PHE A 57 -6.50 11.55 5.21
N ARG A 58 -6.27 10.30 4.78
CA ARG A 58 -7.34 9.38 4.39
C ARG A 58 -8.29 9.08 5.55
N LYS A 59 -7.74 8.91 6.76
CA LYS A 59 -8.52 8.66 7.99
C LYS A 59 -9.06 9.95 8.60
N ASN A 60 -8.35 11.05 8.43
CA ASN A 60 -8.65 12.37 8.99
C ASN A 60 -8.68 13.41 7.86
N PRO A 61 -9.76 13.45 7.06
CA PRO A 61 -9.83 14.31 5.88
C PRO A 61 -9.71 15.78 6.26
N LEU A 62 -8.85 16.49 5.53
CA LEU A 62 -8.64 17.92 5.71
C LEU A 62 -9.88 18.70 5.29
N ASN A 63 -10.37 19.59 6.15
CA ASN A 63 -11.50 20.45 5.82
C ASN A 63 -11.06 21.60 4.88
N LEU A 64 -11.37 21.48 3.59
CA LEU A 64 -10.97 22.45 2.56
C LEU A 64 -11.56 23.85 2.75
N ASN A 65 -12.70 23.98 3.45
CA ASN A 65 -13.31 25.28 3.70
C ASN A 65 -12.50 26.10 4.71
N THR A 66 -11.86 25.44 5.67
CA THR A 66 -11.16 26.10 6.78
C THR A 66 -9.66 25.99 6.72
N ALA A 67 -9.12 25.00 6.01
CA ALA A 67 -7.68 24.75 5.95
C ALA A 67 -6.89 25.99 5.48
N ASP A 68 -5.75 26.24 6.11
CA ASP A 68 -4.84 27.29 5.68
C ASP A 68 -3.89 26.83 4.55
N ALA A 69 -3.09 27.76 4.02
CA ALA A 69 -2.17 27.47 2.92
C ALA A 69 -1.09 26.43 3.29
N ASN A 70 -0.64 26.39 4.55
CA ASN A 70 0.37 25.46 5.01
C ASN A 70 -0.22 24.06 5.18
N GLU A 71 -1.43 23.97 5.72
CA GLU A 71 -2.16 22.71 5.86
C GLU A 71 -2.47 22.09 4.49
N LEU A 72 -2.87 22.91 3.51
CA LEU A 72 -3.08 22.47 2.14
C LEU A 72 -1.77 22.01 1.48
N ARG A 73 -0.64 22.67 1.77
CA ARG A 73 0.68 22.29 1.24
C ARG A 73 1.16 20.93 1.74
N ARG A 74 0.78 20.52 2.96
CA ARG A 74 1.08 19.18 3.49
C ARG A 74 0.50 18.05 2.64
N LEU A 75 -0.55 18.31 1.86
CA LEU A 75 -1.11 17.30 0.97
C LEU A 75 -0.11 16.89 -0.13
N ARG A 76 0.85 17.76 -0.50
CA ARG A 76 1.87 17.55 -1.56
C ARG A 76 1.35 17.08 -2.92
N ILE A 77 0.03 17.11 -3.16
CA ILE A 77 -0.65 16.72 -4.41
C ILE A 77 -1.18 17.92 -5.21
N ILE A 78 -1.09 19.13 -4.66
CA ILE A 78 -1.54 20.38 -5.27
C ILE A 78 -0.42 21.42 -5.24
N THR A 79 -0.41 22.31 -6.22
CA THR A 79 0.61 23.36 -6.37
C THR A 79 0.26 24.60 -5.54
N ASP A 80 1.27 25.46 -5.28
CA ASP A 80 1.04 26.74 -4.60
C ASP A 80 0.02 27.64 -5.32
N LEU A 81 -0.02 27.60 -6.66
CA LEU A 81 -1.02 28.32 -7.46
C LEU A 81 -2.43 27.80 -7.20
N GLN A 82 -2.62 26.48 -7.19
CA GLN A 82 -3.90 25.85 -6.89
C GLN A 82 -4.36 26.15 -5.46
N ILE A 83 -3.43 26.17 -4.50
CA ILE A 83 -3.70 26.58 -3.11
C ILE A 83 -4.20 28.03 -3.07
N ALA A 84 -3.51 28.95 -3.75
CA ALA A 84 -3.91 30.35 -3.82
C ALA A 84 -5.29 30.52 -4.48
N ASN A 85 -5.56 29.79 -5.56
CA ASN A 85 -6.84 29.81 -6.26
C ASN A 85 -7.98 29.28 -5.38
N LEU A 86 -7.77 28.19 -4.65
CA LEU A 86 -8.77 27.65 -3.71
C LEU A 86 -9.07 28.64 -2.58
N ILE A 87 -8.04 29.25 -2.00
CA ILE A 87 -8.20 30.24 -0.93
C ILE A 87 -8.93 31.50 -1.44
N SER A 88 -8.60 31.95 -2.65
CA SER A 88 -9.27 33.09 -3.30
C SER A 88 -10.73 32.76 -3.61
N TYR A 89 -10.99 31.58 -4.16
CA TYR A 89 -12.34 31.09 -4.47
C TYR A 89 -13.24 31.14 -3.23
N ARG A 90 -12.80 30.57 -2.09
CA ARG A 90 -13.58 30.61 -0.85
C ARG A 90 -13.75 32.01 -0.28
N SER A 91 -12.77 32.89 -0.49
CA SER A 91 -12.83 34.28 -0.02
C SER A 91 -13.85 35.11 -0.81
N LEU A 92 -14.05 34.79 -2.09
CA LEU A 92 -14.92 35.55 -2.99
C LEU A 92 -16.35 34.99 -3.03
N LEU A 93 -16.48 33.66 -3.01
CA LEU A 93 -17.75 32.96 -3.23
C LEU A 93 -18.30 32.30 -1.96
N GLY A 94 -17.51 32.25 -0.89
CA GLY A 94 -17.86 31.56 0.35
C GLY A 94 -17.43 30.09 0.34
N ASN A 95 -17.91 29.34 1.35
CA ASN A 95 -17.54 27.95 1.53
C ASN A 95 -18.06 27.06 0.38
N LEU A 96 -17.28 26.04 0.03
CA LEU A 96 -17.71 24.93 -0.81
C LEU A 96 -18.89 24.23 -0.13
N LEU A 97 -20.02 24.16 -0.83
CA LEU A 97 -21.21 23.44 -0.41
C LEU A 97 -21.08 21.95 -0.72
N ASN A 98 -20.33 21.63 -1.78
CA ASN A 98 -20.05 20.27 -2.22
C ASN A 98 -18.61 20.18 -2.75
N ILE A 99 -17.94 19.05 -2.50
CA ILE A 99 -16.58 18.78 -2.99
C ILE A 99 -16.44 18.92 -4.52
N TYR A 100 -17.51 18.67 -5.29
CA TYR A 100 -17.46 18.79 -6.75
C TYR A 100 -17.31 20.23 -7.24
N GLU A 101 -17.57 21.24 -6.40
CA GLU A 101 -17.33 22.66 -6.73
C GLU A 101 -15.83 22.96 -6.91
N LEU A 102 -14.93 22.08 -6.48
CA LEU A 102 -13.50 22.17 -6.79
C LEU A 102 -13.21 22.26 -8.30
N GLN A 103 -14.09 21.71 -9.16
CA GLN A 103 -13.94 21.81 -10.62
C GLN A 103 -14.12 23.24 -11.14
N ALA A 104 -14.75 24.12 -10.35
CA ALA A 104 -14.91 25.54 -10.68
C ALA A 104 -13.77 26.41 -10.15
N VAL A 105 -12.86 25.86 -9.34
CA VAL A 105 -11.66 26.58 -8.87
C VAL A 105 -10.69 26.75 -10.05
N PRO A 106 -10.23 27.98 -10.35
CA PRO A 106 -9.28 28.21 -11.43
C PRO A 106 -7.99 27.38 -11.29
N SER A 107 -7.45 26.91 -12.42
CA SER A 107 -6.16 26.20 -12.48
C SER A 107 -4.97 27.13 -12.54
#